data_AF-A0AA97DX31-F1
#
_entry.id   AF-A0AA97DX31-F1
#
_cell.length_a   1.000
_cell.length_b   1.000
_cell.length_c   1.000
_cell.angle_alpha   90.00
_cell.angle_beta   90.00
_cell.angle_gamma   90.00
#
_symmetry.space_group_name_H-M   'P 1'
#
loop_
_entity.id
_entity.type
_entity.pdbx_description
1 polymer ?
#
loop_
_entity_poly.entity_id
_entity_poly.type
_entity_poly.pdbx_seq_one_letter_code
_entity_poly.pdbx_strand_id
1 'polypeptide(L)'
;MSLNGNHWRKILTIMAKLTSPDYGEWREFRDKELLKKVGIAFSIDQLTNVKGVLFIVGNTFREALPILGSAQEVGEKHVAAFALNRVWCPYLDYRQFPNILIEAIRETILEK
;
A
#
# COMPACT_ATOMS: atom_id res chain seq x y z
N MET A 1 -8.77 11.29 24.13
CA MET A 1 -8.69 11.68 22.70
C MET A 1 -7.32 11.28 22.15
N SER A 2 -7.11 10.05 21.66
CA SER A 2 -5.78 9.68 21.11
C SER A 2 -5.72 8.41 20.27
N LEU A 3 -6.76 7.57 20.24
CA LEU A 3 -6.72 6.29 19.50
C LEU A 3 -6.58 6.46 17.97
N ASN A 4 -7.23 7.47 17.38
CA ASN A 4 -7.24 7.62 15.92
C ASN A 4 -5.93 8.18 15.35
N GLY A 5 -5.22 9.02 16.11
CA GLY A 5 -3.95 9.61 15.64
C GLY A 5 -2.84 8.58 15.47
N ASN A 6 -2.77 7.59 16.38
CA ASN A 6 -1.77 6.52 16.28
C ASN A 6 -2.03 5.59 15.09
N HIS A 7 -3.30 5.28 14.79
CA HIS A 7 -3.63 4.45 13.63
C HIS A 7 -3.24 5.13 12.32
N TRP A 8 -3.63 6.39 12.13
CA TRP A 8 -3.27 7.13 10.92
C TRP A 8 -1.76 7.30 10.74
N ARG A 9 -1.00 7.54 11.82
CA ARG A 9 0.46 7.63 11.73
C ARG A 9 1.10 6.35 11.19
N LYS A 10 0.61 5.18 11.59
CA LYS A 10 1.10 3.88 11.10
C LYS A 10 0.80 3.71 9.61
N ILE A 11 -0.45 3.95 9.22
CA ILE A 11 -0.92 3.85 7.84
C ILE A 11 -0.06 4.75 6.93
N LEU A 12 0.05 6.03 7.25
CA LEU A 12 0.81 7.01 6.47
C LEU A 12 2.31 6.65 6.42
N THR A 13 2.86 6.08 7.49
CA THR A 13 4.26 5.62 7.51
C THR A 13 4.48 4.46 6.55
N ILE A 14 3.59 3.47 6.53
CA ILE A 14 3.70 2.33 5.61
C ILE A 14 3.48 2.80 4.16
N MET A 15 2.49 3.66 3.91
CA MET A 15 2.28 4.26 2.59
C MET A 15 3.54 4.98 2.09
N ALA A 16 4.16 5.82 2.91
CA ALA A 16 5.37 6.54 2.53
C ALA A 16 6.54 5.58 2.25
N LYS A 17 6.72 4.57 3.09
CA LYS A 17 7.74 3.54 2.85
C LYS A 17 7.51 2.80 1.54
N LEU A 18 6.26 2.48 1.17
CA LEU A 18 5.95 1.81 -0.09
C LEU A 18 6.16 2.71 -1.31
N THR A 19 5.84 4.00 -1.20
CA THR A 19 5.70 4.90 -2.37
C THR A 19 6.81 5.93 -2.53
N SER A 20 7.68 6.11 -1.52
CA SER A 20 8.83 7.01 -1.63
C SER A 20 9.76 6.55 -2.76
N PRO A 21 10.14 7.42 -3.71
CA PRO A 21 11.08 7.06 -4.78
C PRO A 21 12.41 6.58 -4.21
N ASP A 22 12.95 7.31 -3.23
CA ASP A 22 14.10 6.90 -2.44
C ASP A 22 13.62 6.36 -1.09
N TYR A 23 13.96 5.11 -0.78
CA TYR A 23 13.56 4.50 0.49
C TYR A 23 14.23 5.20 1.68
N GLY A 24 15.46 5.72 1.57
CA GLY A 24 16.14 6.44 2.65
C GLY A 24 15.38 7.67 3.13
N GLU A 25 14.68 8.32 2.19
CA GLU A 25 14.00 9.61 2.39
C GLU A 25 12.49 9.48 2.68
N TRP A 26 12.01 8.28 3.02
CA TRP A 26 10.58 8.04 3.22
C TRP A 26 9.95 8.97 4.28
N ARG A 27 10.72 9.43 5.27
CA ARG A 27 10.24 10.34 6.33
C ARG A 27 9.92 11.72 5.77
N GLU A 28 10.86 12.29 5.01
CA GLU A 28 10.66 13.57 4.36
C GLU A 28 9.54 13.47 3.32
N PHE A 29 9.52 12.39 2.54
CA PHE A 29 8.45 12.13 1.58
C PHE A 29 7.08 12.06 2.27
N ARG A 30 6.96 11.34 3.39
CA ARG A 30 5.71 11.26 4.18
C ARG A 30 5.19 12.64 4.56
N ASP A 31 6.08 13.49 5.05
CA ASP A 31 5.71 14.75 5.69
C ASP A 31 5.44 15.86 4.67
N LYS A 32 6.11 15.82 3.50
CA LYS A 32 6.05 16.89 2.50
C LYS A 32 5.28 16.53 1.23
N GLU A 33 5.33 15.27 0.80
CA GLU A 33 4.98 14.90 -0.58
C GLU A 33 3.91 13.81 -0.70
N LEU A 34 3.75 12.95 0.32
CA LEU A 34 2.90 11.76 0.24
C LEU A 34 1.48 12.08 -0.22
N LEU A 35 0.77 12.97 0.45
CA LEU A 35 -0.62 13.30 0.13
C LEU A 35 -0.78 14.19 -1.12
N LYS A 36 0.33 14.68 -1.69
CA LYS A 36 0.31 15.35 -3.00
C LYS A 36 0.41 14.35 -4.16
N LYS A 37 0.98 13.17 -3.90
CA LYS A 37 1.30 12.17 -4.93
C LYS A 37 0.49 10.88 -4.80
N VAL A 38 -0.08 10.61 -3.63
CA VAL A 38 -0.82 9.38 -3.33
C VAL A 38 -2.24 9.74 -2.89
N GLY A 39 -3.23 9.21 -3.60
CA GLY A 39 -4.64 9.31 -3.23
C GLY A 39 -5.05 8.22 -2.24
N ILE A 40 -6.05 8.52 -1.41
CA ILE A 40 -6.72 7.54 -0.53
C ILE A 40 -8.19 7.51 -0.91
N ALA A 41 -8.70 6.32 -1.24
CA ALA A 41 -10.10 6.07 -1.52
C ALA A 41 -10.71 5.16 -0.44
N PHE A 42 -11.91 5.50 0.01
CA PHE A 42 -12.70 4.74 0.98
C PHE A 42 -13.86 3.98 0.34
N SER A 43 -14.07 4.16 -0.97
CA SER A 43 -15.07 3.44 -1.76
C SER A 43 -14.60 3.29 -3.21
N ILE A 44 -15.22 2.36 -3.94
CA ILE A 44 -14.80 2.01 -5.32
C ILE A 44 -15.18 3.10 -6.31
N ASP A 45 -16.28 3.80 -6.09
CA ASP A 45 -16.73 4.92 -6.92
C ASP A 45 -15.74 6.10 -6.93
N GLN A 46 -14.87 6.21 -5.93
CA GLN A 46 -13.79 7.19 -5.90
C GLN A 46 -12.61 6.82 -6.81
N LEU A 47 -12.56 5.58 -7.31
CA LEU A 47 -11.49 5.09 -8.20
C LEU A 47 -11.80 5.49 -9.65
N THR A 48 -11.58 6.74 -10.00
CA THR A 48 -11.72 7.23 -11.38
C THR A 48 -10.35 7.57 -11.97
N ASN A 49 -10.08 7.10 -13.20
CA ASN A 49 -8.85 7.39 -13.94
C ASN A 49 -7.54 7.19 -13.15
N VAL A 50 -7.47 6.13 -12.33
CA VAL A 50 -6.28 5.84 -11.51
C VAL A 50 -5.06 5.60 -12.42
N LYS A 51 -4.15 6.57 -12.44
CA LYS A 51 -2.86 6.47 -13.12
C LYS A 51 -1.82 6.02 -12.09
N GLY A 52 -1.15 4.90 -12.34
CA GLY A 52 -0.15 4.32 -11.43
C GLY A 52 -0.64 3.05 -10.74
N VAL A 53 -0.03 2.75 -9.59
CA VAL A 53 -0.28 1.52 -8.82
C VAL A 53 -1.44 1.71 -7.85
N LEU A 54 -2.42 0.81 -7.91
CA LEU A 54 -3.56 0.75 -6.99
C LEU A 54 -3.29 -0.26 -5.88
N PHE A 55 -3.23 0.21 -4.63
CA PHE A 55 -3.15 -0.64 -3.44
C PHE A 55 -4.56 -0.92 -2.91
N ILE A 56 -4.91 -2.20 -2.82
CA ILE A 56 -6.17 -2.70 -2.27
C ILE A 56 -5.85 -3.28 -0.90
N VAL A 57 -6.21 -2.54 0.14
CA VAL A 57 -5.75 -2.77 1.51
C VAL A 57 -6.81 -3.52 2.32
N GLY A 58 -6.40 -4.63 2.94
CA GLY A 58 -7.28 -5.47 3.75
C GLY A 58 -8.29 -6.26 2.91
N ASN A 59 -9.37 -6.73 3.55
CA ASN A 59 -10.35 -7.61 2.89
C ASN A 59 -11.64 -6.90 2.45
N THR A 60 -11.83 -5.63 2.81
CA THR A 60 -13.10 -4.90 2.60
C THR A 60 -13.54 -4.88 1.13
N PHE A 61 -12.59 -4.77 0.19
CA PHE A 61 -12.89 -4.68 -1.24
C PHE A 61 -12.64 -5.98 -1.99
N ARG A 62 -12.43 -7.11 -1.31
CA ARG A 62 -12.01 -8.36 -1.96
C ARG A 62 -13.07 -8.96 -2.87
N GLU A 63 -14.35 -8.76 -2.57
CA GLU A 63 -15.44 -9.22 -3.44
C GLU A 63 -15.55 -8.39 -4.71
N ALA A 64 -15.44 -7.07 -4.58
CA ALA A 64 -15.61 -6.16 -5.71
C ALA A 64 -14.32 -5.97 -6.54
N LEU A 65 -13.16 -6.18 -5.94
CA LEU A 65 -11.84 -6.18 -6.57
C LEU A 65 -11.10 -7.48 -6.19
N PRO A 66 -11.49 -8.62 -6.78
CA PRO A 66 -10.90 -9.91 -6.46
C PRO A 66 -9.44 -9.98 -6.90
N ILE A 67 -8.67 -10.81 -6.18
CA ILE A 67 -7.30 -11.18 -6.59
C ILE A 67 -7.39 -11.92 -7.92
N LEU A 68 -6.63 -11.46 -8.90
CA LEU A 68 -6.61 -12.06 -10.23
C LEU A 68 -5.87 -13.41 -10.19
N GLY A 69 -6.32 -14.39 -10.98
CA GLY A 69 -5.64 -15.69 -11.07
C GLY A 69 -4.21 -15.61 -11.62
N SER A 70 -3.85 -14.51 -12.28
CA SER A 70 -2.50 -14.20 -12.74
C SER A 70 -1.64 -13.48 -11.71
N ALA A 71 -2.15 -13.25 -10.49
CA ALA A 71 -1.41 -12.53 -9.47
C ALA A 71 -0.28 -13.39 -8.89
N GLN A 72 0.85 -12.74 -8.64
CA GLN A 72 1.99 -13.33 -7.97
C GLN A 72 1.98 -12.93 -6.50
N GLU A 73 2.23 -13.88 -5.62
CA GLU A 73 2.31 -13.66 -4.18
C GLU A 73 3.73 -13.30 -3.76
N VAL A 74 3.86 -12.33 -2.85
CA VAL A 74 5.13 -11.88 -2.26
C VAL A 74 5.01 -11.83 -0.74
N GLY A 75 6.09 -12.21 -0.05
CA GLY A 75 6.15 -12.32 1.41
C GLY A 75 5.94 -13.74 1.92
N GLU A 76 6.28 -13.97 3.18
CA GLU A 76 6.22 -15.30 3.81
C GLU A 76 5.02 -15.42 4.76
N LYS A 77 5.10 -14.78 5.93
CA LYS A 77 4.06 -14.83 6.97
C LYS A 77 2.87 -13.93 6.65
N HIS A 78 3.15 -12.78 6.06
CA HIS A 78 2.15 -11.86 5.54
C HIS A 78 2.40 -11.73 4.05
N VAL A 79 1.35 -11.97 3.27
CA VAL A 79 1.44 -12.08 1.83
C VAL A 79 0.70 -10.90 1.20
N ALA A 80 1.32 -10.30 0.20
CA ALA A 80 0.65 -9.45 -0.76
C ALA A 80 0.60 -10.14 -2.12
N ALA A 81 -0.44 -9.89 -2.90
CA ALA A 81 -0.54 -10.35 -4.27
C ALA A 81 -0.40 -9.16 -5.22
N PHE A 82 0.29 -9.34 -6.34
CA PHE A 82 0.46 -8.31 -7.35
C PHE A 82 0.11 -8.82 -8.74
N ALA A 83 -0.66 -8.02 -9.48
CA ALA A 83 -0.95 -8.25 -10.89
C ALA A 83 -1.18 -6.92 -11.60
N LEU A 84 -0.67 -6.77 -12.82
CA LEU A 84 -0.81 -5.56 -13.62
C LEU A 84 -0.26 -4.32 -12.89
N ASN A 85 -1.14 -3.41 -12.47
CA ASN A 85 -0.85 -2.23 -11.66
C ASN A 85 -1.55 -2.29 -10.30
N ARG A 86 -1.92 -3.47 -9.81
CA ARG A 86 -2.69 -3.67 -8.57
C ARG A 86 -1.90 -4.49 -7.58
N VAL A 87 -1.89 -4.02 -6.33
CA VAL A 87 -1.32 -4.71 -5.17
C VAL A 87 -2.44 -4.98 -4.19
N TRP A 88 -2.76 -6.24 -3.93
CA TRP A 88 -3.62 -6.64 -2.81
C TRP A 88 -2.74 -6.92 -1.62
N CYS A 89 -2.94 -6.21 -0.51
CA CYS A 89 -2.08 -6.36 0.65
C CYS A 89 -2.87 -6.34 1.96
N PRO A 90 -2.28 -6.82 3.07
CA PRO A 90 -2.90 -6.76 4.39
C PRO A 90 -3.17 -5.32 4.83
N TYR A 91 -3.88 -5.15 5.94
CA TYR A 91 -4.10 -3.83 6.49
C TYR A 91 -2.78 -3.15 6.85
N LEU A 92 -2.67 -1.84 6.63
CA LEU A 92 -1.44 -1.06 6.86
C LEU A 92 -1.22 -0.80 8.37
N ASP A 93 -0.97 -1.87 9.12
CA ASP A 93 -0.57 -1.87 10.53
C ASP A 93 0.65 -2.77 10.71
N TYR A 94 1.59 -2.39 11.57
CA TYR A 94 2.86 -3.10 11.73
C TYR A 94 2.73 -4.56 12.18
N ARG A 95 1.59 -4.97 12.75
CA ARG A 95 1.32 -6.39 13.09
C ARG A 95 1.06 -7.25 11.85
N GLN A 96 0.68 -6.62 10.74
CA GLN A 96 0.34 -7.28 9.47
C GLN A 96 1.26 -6.86 8.33
N PHE A 97 2.02 -5.77 8.51
CA PHE A 97 2.83 -5.15 7.47
C PHE A 97 4.27 -4.90 7.96
N PRO A 98 5.09 -5.96 8.09
CA PRO A 98 6.49 -5.85 8.51
C PRO A 98 7.36 -5.20 7.41
N ASN A 99 8.54 -4.67 7.78
CA ASN A 99 9.46 -4.05 6.82
C ASN A 99 9.87 -5.02 5.69
N ILE A 100 10.05 -6.31 5.98
CA ILE A 100 10.37 -7.31 4.95
C ILE A 100 9.30 -7.40 3.86
N LEU A 101 8.02 -7.23 4.21
CA LEU A 101 6.93 -7.20 3.22
C LEU A 101 6.93 -5.88 2.43
N ILE A 102 7.29 -4.76 3.07
CA ILE A 102 7.46 -3.48 2.38
C ILE A 102 8.55 -3.60 1.32
N GLU A 103 9.70 -4.16 1.67
CA GLU A 103 10.85 -4.33 0.78
C GLU A 103 10.48 -5.23 -0.41
N ALA A 104 9.88 -6.40 -0.17
CA ALA A 104 9.44 -7.31 -1.23
C ALA A 104 8.41 -6.68 -2.20
N ILE A 105 7.45 -5.90 -1.68
CA ILE A 105 6.49 -5.20 -2.54
C ILE A 105 7.19 -4.09 -3.35
N ARG A 106 8.14 -3.36 -2.76
CA ARG A 106 8.86 -2.28 -3.43
C ARG A 106 9.66 -2.79 -4.63
N GLU A 107 10.36 -3.92 -4.47
CA GLU A 107 11.07 -4.59 -5.56
C GLU A 107 10.11 -4.87 -6.73
N THR A 108 8.89 -5.31 -6.42
CA THR A 108 7.88 -5.63 -7.44
C THR A 108 7.33 -4.40 -8.20
N ILE A 109 7.22 -3.24 -7.53
CA ILE A 109 6.54 -2.06 -8.10
C ILE A 109 7.49 -0.97 -8.63
N LEU A 110 8.77 -0.98 -8.24
CA LEU A 110 9.76 0.02 -8.67
C LEU A 110 10.77 -0.52 -9.69
N GLU A 111 10.92 -1.83 -9.88
CA GLU A 111 11.78 -2.43 -10.92
C GLU A 111 11.13 -2.49 -12.31
N LYS A 112 10.28 -1.51 -12.66
CA LYS A 112 9.69 -1.36 -14.00
C LYS A 112 10.01 -0.01 -14.62
#